data_AF-A0A5K0XQC1-F1
#
_entry.id   AF-A0A5K0XQC1-F1
#
_cell.length_a   1.000
_cell.length_b   1.000
_cell.length_c   1.000
_cell.angle_alpha   90.00
_cell.angle_beta   90.00
_cell.angle_gamma   90.00
#
_symmetry.space_group_name_H-M   'P 1'
#
loop_
_entity.id
_entity.type
_entity.pdbx_description
1 polymer ?
#
loop_
_entity_poly.entity_id
_entity_poly.type
_entity_poly.pdbx_seq_one_letter_code
_entity_poly.pdbx_strand_id
1 'polypeptide(L)' 'TDTGGSVRVPAAFCGIFGFRPSHSTVSSTNVIPMAQSFDTV' A
#
# COMPACT_ATOMS: atom_id res chain seq x y z
N THR A 1 4.02 -0.40 -0.95
CA THR A 1 2.75 -0.03 -1.60
C THR A 1 1.72 -1.12 -1.32
N ASP A 2 0.45 -0.76 -1.22
CA ASP A 2 -0.66 -1.70 -1.05
C ASP A 2 -1.66 -1.48 -2.19
N THR A 3 -1.58 -2.35 -3.20
CA THR A 3 -2.53 -2.39 -4.33
C THR A 3 -3.59 -3.47 -4.08
N GLY A 4 -3.14 -4.67 -3.72
CA GLY A 4 -3.98 -5.83 -3.43
C GLY A 4 -3.86 -6.35 -2.01
N GLY A 5 -3.33 -5.56 -1.06
CA GLY A 5 -3.02 -6.02 0.29
C GLY A 5 -1.54 -6.26 0.57
N SER A 6 -0.63 -5.83 -0.31
CA SER A 6 0.81 -6.11 -0.21
C SER A 6 1.50 -5.53 1.03
N VAL A 7 0.85 -4.65 1.80
CA VAL A 7 1.32 -4.22 3.13
C VAL A 7 0.56 -4.96 4.24
N ARG A 8 -0.77 -5.12 4.10
CA ARG A 8 -1.62 -5.71 5.14
C ARG A 8 -1.45 -7.22 5.31
N VAL A 9 -1.31 -7.96 4.22
CA VAL A 9 -1.13 -9.43 4.25
C VAL A 9 0.18 -9.85 4.95
N PRO A 10 1.36 -9.32 4.58
CA PRO A 10 2.59 -9.67 5.29
C PRO A 10 2.58 -9.19 6.74
N ALA A 11 1.95 -8.04 7.05
CA ALA A 11 1.82 -7.57 8.43
C ALA A 11 1.05 -8.57 9.32
N ALA A 12 -0.01 -9.19 8.80
CA ALA A 12 -0.75 -10.25 9.49
C ALA A 12 0.12 -11.49 9.76
N PHE A 13 0.98 -11.89 8.82
CA PHE A 13 1.90 -13.03 9.02
C PHE A 13 3.00 -12.75 10.04
N CYS A 14 3.44 -11.51 10.16
CA CYS A 14 4.50 -11.12 11.09
C CYS A 14 3.98 -10.63 12.45
N GLY A 15 2.66 -10.54 12.66
CA GLY A 15 2.07 -10.04 13.91
C GLY A 15 2.32 -8.55 14.16
N ILE A 16 2.46 -7.75 13.09
CA ILE A 16 2.70 -6.30 13.14
C ILE A 16 1.53 -5.53 12.52
N PHE A 17 1.47 -4.22 12.76
CA PHE A 17 0.48 -3.36 12.12
C PHE A 17 0.82 -3.07 10.65
N GLY A 18 -0.13 -3.28 9.75
CA GLY A 18 -0.06 -2.88 8.34
C GLY A 18 -1.10 -1.80 8.06
N PHE A 19 -0.65 -0.55 7.89
CA PHE A 19 -1.53 0.58 7.58
C PHE A 19 -1.61 0.81 6.08
N ARG A 20 -2.84 0.93 5.56
CA ARG A 20 -3.10 1.40 4.20
C ARG A 20 -3.90 2.70 4.30
N PRO A 21 -3.31 3.86 3.99
CA PRO A 21 -4.05 5.11 4.02
C PRO A 21 -5.14 5.15 2.95
N SER A 22 -6.03 6.16 3.04
CA SER A 22 -6.92 6.50 1.93
C SER A 22 -6.10 6.86 0.69
N HIS A 23 -6.65 6.57 -0.48
CA HIS A 23 -6.00 6.87 -1.76
C HIS A 23 -5.52 8.32 -1.82
N SER A 24 -4.33 8.53 -2.41
CA SER A 24 -3.68 9.84 -2.58
C SER A 24 -3.36 10.61 -1.29
N THR A 25 -3.57 10.05 -0.10
CA THR A 25 -3.16 10.69 1.18
C THR A 25 -1.65 10.88 1.25
N VAL A 26 -0.90 9.92 0.71
CA VAL A 26 0.56 9.98 0.56
C VAL A 26 0.86 10.08 -0.93
N SER A 27 1.74 11.01 -1.29
CA SER A 27 2.17 11.17 -2.68
C SER A 27 2.89 9.91 -3.17
N SER A 28 2.47 9.40 -4.32
CA SER A 28 3.13 8.30 -5.02
C SER A 28 4.08 8.79 -6.12
N THR A 29 4.47 10.08 -6.11
CA THR A 29 5.45 10.61 -7.07
C THR A 29 6.76 9.82 -6.96
N ASN A 30 7.32 9.42 -8.10
CA ASN A 30 8.52 8.58 -8.22
C ASN A 30 8.36 7.12 -7.73
N VAL A 31 7.14 6.65 -7.47
CA VAL A 31 6.86 5.23 -7.26
C VAL A 31 6.60 4.56 -8.61
N ILE A 32 7.19 3.38 -8.84
CA ILE A 32 6.92 2.60 -10.05
C ILE A 32 5.46 2.10 -9.98
N PRO A 33 4.62 2.42 -10.97
CA PRO A 33 3.20 2.06 -10.92
C PRO A 33 2.99 0.57 -11.22
N MET A 34 2.05 -0.04 -10.51
CA MET A 34 1.49 -1.36 -10.83
C MET A 34 0.05 -1.23 -11.33
N ALA A 35 -0.79 -0.54 -10.57
CA ALA A 35 -2.15 -0.19 -10.95
C ALA A 35 -2.51 1.15 -10.31
N GLN A 36 -2.18 2.26 -10.97
CA GLN A 36 -2.25 3.61 -10.39
C GLN A 36 -3.57 3.97 -9.69
N SER A 37 -4.71 3.49 -10.21
CA SER A 37 -6.02 3.72 -9.61
C SER A 37 -6.28 2.95 -8.31
N PHE A 38 -5.41 1.99 -7.97
CA PHE A 38 -5.49 1.14 -6.78
C PHE A 38 -4.24 1.22 -5.91
N ASP A 39 -3.11 1.67 -6.44
CA ASP A 39 -1.85 1.82 -5.72
C ASP A 39 -1.98 2.82 -4.56
N THR A 40 -1.39 2.47 -3.42
CA THR A 40 -1.27 3.33 -2.25
C THR A 40 0.09 3.12 -1.62
N VAL A 41 0.73 4.19 -1.13
CA VAL A 41 1.99 4.10 -0.38
C VAL A 41 1.71 3.73 1.07
#